data_AF-A0A2V9N491-F1
#
_entry.id   AF-A0A2V9N491-F1
#
_cell.length_a   1.000
_cell.length_b   1.000
_cell.length_c   1.000
_cell.angle_alpha   90.00
_cell.angle_beta   90.00
_cell.angle_gamma   90.00
#
_symmetry.space_group_name_H-M   'P 1'
#
loop_
_entity.id
_entity.type
_entity.pdbx_description
1 polymer ?
#
loop_
_entity_poly.entity_id
_entity_poly.type
_entity_poly.pdbx_seq_one_letter_code
_entity_poly.pdbx_strand_id
1 'polypeptide(L)'
;MAYTCPVCGYSDLSTPPWNDGAPSFEICPSCGIQFGYTDAAGGDPEARTALWKKWRRRWIETGMAWNSIGQKPPSGWDPVAQLKNIGIAIDRPTDTGSAC
;
A
#
# COMPACT_ATOMS: atom_id res chain seq x y z
N MET A 1 -16.94 8.02 4.37
CA MET A 1 -16.56 6.66 3.95
C MET A 1 -15.08 6.69 3.65
N ALA A 2 -14.32 5.74 4.17
CA ALA A 2 -12.88 5.65 3.99
C ALA A 2 -12.58 4.33 3.26
N TYR A 3 -11.68 4.33 2.28
CA TYR A 3 -11.39 3.16 1.46
C TYR A 3 -10.01 2.59 1.77
N THR A 4 -9.89 1.26 1.64
CA THR A 4 -8.63 0.55 1.91
C THR A 4 -7.79 0.45 0.65
N CYS A 5 -6.54 0.89 0.74
CA CYS A 5 -5.54 0.70 -0.29
C CYS A 5 -5.24 -0.80 -0.45
N PRO A 6 -5.46 -1.39 -1.64
CA PRO A 6 -5.25 -2.82 -1.86
C PRO A 6 -3.76 -3.18 -1.84
N VAL A 7 -2.87 -2.19 -1.94
CA VAL A 7 -1.43 -2.41 -1.96
C VAL A 7 -0.86 -2.51 -0.55
N CYS A 8 -1.17 -1.56 0.34
CA CYS A 8 -0.50 -1.47 1.64
C CYS A 8 -1.45 -1.57 2.83
N GLY A 9 -2.77 -1.60 2.61
CA GLY A 9 -3.79 -1.68 3.66
C GLY A 9 -4.12 -0.36 4.36
N TYR A 10 -3.60 0.78 3.88
CA TYR A 10 -3.99 2.09 4.39
C TYR A 10 -5.50 2.30 4.22
N SER A 11 -6.22 2.52 5.33
CA SER A 11 -7.69 2.44 5.39
C SER A 11 -8.41 3.79 5.23
N ASP A 12 -7.67 4.86 4.90
CA ASP A 12 -8.20 6.23 4.88
C ASP A 12 -7.96 6.93 3.54
N LEU A 13 -8.14 6.18 2.44
CA LEU A 13 -8.25 6.79 1.11
C LEU A 13 -9.57 7.55 0.99
N SER A 14 -9.52 8.70 0.30
CA SER A 14 -10.69 9.56 0.09
C SER A 14 -11.69 8.97 -0.91
N THR A 15 -11.19 8.16 -1.85
CA THR A 15 -11.99 7.54 -2.92
C THR A 15 -11.65 6.06 -3.08
N PRO A 16 -12.57 5.24 -3.63
CA PRO A 16 -12.24 3.85 -3.91
C PRO A 16 -11.10 3.82 -4.95
N PRO A 17 -10.07 2.97 -4.78
CA PRO A 17 -8.96 2.84 -5.74
C PRO A 17 -9.44 2.70 -7.19
N TRP A 18 -10.49 1.90 -7.37
CA TRP A 18 -11.18 1.66 -8.62
C TRP A 18 -12.68 1.49 -8.36
N ASN A 19 -13.51 1.98 -9.28
CA ASN A 19 -14.96 1.81 -9.28
C ASN A 19 -15.45 1.59 -10.72
N ASP A 20 -16.15 0.49 -10.99
CA ASP A 20 -16.66 0.14 -12.34
C ASP A 20 -15.62 0.27 -13.47
N GLY A 21 -14.39 -0.16 -13.20
CA GLY A 21 -13.30 -0.10 -14.18
C GLY A 21 -12.65 1.28 -14.37
N ALA A 22 -13.13 2.31 -13.68
CA ALA A 22 -12.48 3.62 -13.62
C ALA A 22 -11.57 3.74 -12.37
N PRO A 23 -10.32 4.23 -12.51
CA PRO A 23 -9.45 4.50 -11.37
C PRO A 23 -9.79 5.81 -10.68
N SER A 24 -9.40 5.97 -9.41
CA SER A 24 -9.55 7.26 -8.71
C SER A 24 -8.51 8.32 -9.06
N PHE A 25 -7.36 7.92 -9.64
CA PHE A 25 -6.17 8.76 -9.80
C PHE A 25 -5.56 9.31 -8.49
N GLU A 26 -6.13 8.91 -7.34
CA GLU A 26 -5.59 9.21 -6.02
C GLU A 26 -4.23 8.56 -5.83
N ILE A 27 -3.33 9.26 -5.13
CA ILE A 27 -2.04 8.72 -4.70
C ILE A 27 -2.18 8.29 -3.25
N CYS A 28 -1.93 7.01 -2.97
CA CYS A 28 -1.97 6.52 -1.60
C CYS A 28 -0.88 7.23 -0.76
N PRO A 29 -1.23 7.94 0.33
CA PRO A 29 -0.24 8.70 1.09
C PRO A 29 0.75 7.79 1.85
N SER A 30 0.36 6.54 2.10
CA SER A 30 1.22 5.55 2.75
C SER A 30 2.25 4.96 1.78
N CYS A 31 1.83 4.24 0.74
CA CYS A 31 2.75 3.49 -0.14
C CYS A 31 3.08 4.18 -1.47
N GLY A 32 2.49 5.34 -1.75
CA GLY A 32 2.81 6.14 -2.93
C GLY A 32 2.34 5.58 -4.28
N ILE A 33 1.49 4.55 -4.29
CA ILE A 33 0.92 4.08 -5.57
C ILE A 33 -0.06 5.12 -6.09
N GLN A 34 -0.01 5.41 -7.39
CA GLN A 34 -1.03 6.18 -8.09
C GLN A 34 -1.97 5.22 -8.84
N PHE A 35 -3.24 5.19 -8.46
CA PHE A 35 -4.23 4.35 -9.11
C PHE A 35 -4.55 4.87 -10.52
N GLY A 36 -4.68 3.97 -11.50
CA GLY A 36 -4.87 4.31 -12.91
C GLY A 36 -3.59 4.64 -13.68
N TYR A 37 -2.45 4.81 -13.01
CA TYR A 37 -1.15 5.05 -13.65
C TYR A 37 -0.16 3.93 -13.34
N THR A 38 0.16 3.72 -12.06
CA THR A 38 1.12 2.71 -11.64
C THR A 38 0.58 1.28 -11.79
N ASP A 39 -0.74 1.11 -11.64
CA ASP A 39 -1.46 -0.15 -11.79
C ASP A 39 -2.30 -0.19 -13.09
N ALA A 40 -1.93 0.61 -14.09
CA ALA A 40 -2.57 0.58 -15.40
C ALA A 40 -2.32 -0.76 -16.09
N ALA A 41 -3.39 -1.53 -16.28
CA ALA A 41 -3.34 -2.92 -16.74
C ALA A 41 -4.21 -3.18 -17.99
N GLY A 42 -4.44 -2.17 -18.84
CA GLY A 42 -5.22 -2.34 -20.08
C GLY A 42 -6.68 -2.78 -19.86
N GLY A 43 -7.24 -2.54 -18.68
CA GLY A 43 -8.59 -2.98 -18.31
C GLY A 43 -8.67 -4.34 -17.62
N ASP A 44 -7.57 -5.10 -17.56
CA ASP A 44 -7.51 -6.43 -16.94
C ASP A 44 -7.40 -6.33 -15.39
N PRO A 45 -8.41 -6.79 -14.62
CA PRO A 45 -8.38 -6.77 -13.16
C PRO A 45 -7.36 -7.73 -12.53
N GLU A 46 -7.06 -8.86 -13.18
CA GLU A 46 -6.10 -9.84 -12.68
C GLU A 46 -4.67 -9.30 -12.84
N ALA A 47 -4.36 -8.75 -14.01
CA ALA A 47 -3.09 -8.07 -14.25
C ALA A 47 -2.89 -6.88 -13.30
N ARG A 48 -3.95 -6.09 -13.02
CA ARG A 48 -3.91 -5.02 -12.00
C ARG A 48 -3.56 -5.55 -10.62
N THR A 49 -4.18 -6.67 -10.22
CA THR A 49 -3.89 -7.31 -8.92
C THR A 49 -2.43 -7.77 -8.84
N ALA A 50 -1.84 -8.24 -9.93
CA ALA A 50 -0.42 -8.57 -10.00
C ALA A 50 0.48 -7.33 -9.83
N LEU A 51 0.12 -6.19 -10.42
CA LEU A 51 0.82 -4.91 -10.25
C LEU A 51 0.76 -4.43 -8.80
N TRP A 52 -0.39 -4.56 -8.13
CA TRP A 52 -0.52 -4.24 -6.70
C TRP A 52 0.42 -5.08 -5.84
N LYS A 53 0.50 -6.39 -6.08
CA LYS A 53 1.43 -7.30 -5.37
C LYS A 53 2.88 -6.89 -5.61
N LYS A 54 3.25 -6.55 -6.85
CA LYS A 54 4.60 -6.09 -7.20
C LYS A 54 4.96 -4.78 -6.49
N TRP A 55 4.05 -3.80 -6.47
CA TRP A 55 4.29 -2.53 -5.78
C TRP A 55 4.39 -2.71 -4.27
N ARG A 56 3.51 -3.54 -3.68
CA ARG A 56 3.55 -3.88 -2.26
C ARG A 56 4.91 -4.46 -1.89
N ARG A 57 5.41 -5.43 -2.67
CA ARG A 57 6.72 -6.04 -2.43
C ARG A 57 7.83 -4.99 -2.43
N ARG A 58 7.88 -4.12 -3.44
CA ARG A 58 8.84 -3.02 -3.50
C ARG A 58 8.76 -2.12 -2.27
N TRP A 59 7.56 -1.72 -1.88
CA TRP A 59 7.36 -0.86 -0.71
C TRP A 59 7.86 -1.55 0.58
N ILE A 60 7.57 -2.84 0.75
CA ILE A 60 8.08 -3.67 1.85
C ILE A 60 9.61 -3.72 1.86
N GLU A 61 10.23 -4.05 0.73
CA GLU A 61 11.70 -4.15 0.56
C GLU A 61 12.41 -2.82 0.83
N THR A 62 11.75 -1.69 0.56
CA THR A 62 12.28 -0.35 0.85
C THR A 62 12.01 0.15 2.27
N GLY A 63 11.57 -0.72 3.18
CA GLY A 63 11.35 -0.39 4.59
C GLY A 63 10.00 0.24 4.91
N MET A 64 9.03 0.13 3.98
CA MET A 64 7.65 0.59 4.18
C MET A 64 7.54 2.04 4.65
N ALA A 65 8.39 2.93 4.13
CA ALA A 65 8.36 4.34 4.51
C ALA A 65 7.03 4.98 4.09
N TRP A 66 6.54 5.93 4.90
CA TRP A 66 5.41 6.78 4.55
C TRP A 66 5.80 7.69 3.37
N ASN A 67 4.97 7.72 2.33
CA ASN A 67 5.33 8.38 1.07
C ASN A 67 4.93 9.86 1.00
N SER A 68 3.82 10.25 1.62
CA SER A 68 3.30 11.62 1.50
C SER A 68 4.12 12.63 2.30
N ILE A 69 4.47 13.74 1.64
CA ILE A 69 5.13 14.90 2.27
C ILE A 69 4.07 15.88 2.83
N GLY A 70 2.94 16.02 2.14
CA GLY A 70 1.87 16.96 2.51
C GLY A 70 0.88 16.43 3.54
N GLN A 71 0.82 15.10 3.73
CA GLN A 71 0.01 14.45 4.76
C GLN A 71 0.94 13.65 5.66
N LYS A 72 0.89 13.91 6.96
CA LYS A 72 1.67 13.14 7.95
C LYS A 72 1.01 11.78 8.18
N PRO A 73 1.80 10.75 8.53
CA PRO A 73 1.23 9.49 9.01
C PRO A 73 0.37 9.74 10.26
N PRO A 74 -0.68 8.94 10.50
CA PRO A 74 -1.41 8.95 11.76
C PRO A 74 -0.48 8.76 12.98
N SER A 75 -0.92 9.23 14.15
CA SER A 75 -0.17 9.01 15.39
C SER A 75 -0.02 7.52 15.68
N GLY A 76 1.20 7.08 15.98
CA GLY A 76 1.51 5.67 16.24
C GLY A 76 1.38 4.76 15.01
N TRP A 77 1.42 5.32 13.80
CA TRP A 77 1.31 4.53 12.56
C TRP A 77 2.37 3.43 12.49
N ASP A 78 1.90 2.21 12.25
CA ASP A 78 2.71 1.01 12.05
C ASP A 78 2.41 0.39 10.67
N PRO A 79 3.36 0.37 9.73
CA PRO A 79 3.15 -0.23 8.41
C PRO A 79 2.89 -1.74 8.46
N VAL A 80 3.39 -2.45 9.48
CA VAL A 80 3.16 -3.90 9.65
C VAL A 80 1.72 -4.14 10.08
N ALA A 81 1.21 -3.37 11.05
CA ALA A 81 -0.20 -3.41 11.43
C ALA A 81 -1.11 -3.04 10.24
N GLN A 82 -0.72 -2.04 9.45
CA GLN A 82 -1.47 -1.60 8.27
C GLN A 82 -1.67 -2.73 7.24
N LEU A 83 -0.65 -3.54 6.97
CA LEU A 83 -0.73 -4.68 6.03
C LEU A 83 -1.76 -5.74 6.45
N LYS A 84 -2.08 -5.85 7.74
CA LYS A 84 -3.10 -6.79 8.24
C LYS A 84 -4.50 -6.45 7.74
N ASN A 85 -4.77 -5.18 7.42
CA ASN A 85 -6.06 -4.75 6.84
C ASN A 85 -6.38 -5.41 5.50
N ILE A 86 -5.36 -5.96 4.82
CA ILE A 86 -5.49 -6.70 3.56
C ILE A 86 -5.03 -8.15 3.68
N GLY A 87 -4.99 -8.69 4.91
CA GLY A 87 -4.65 -10.08 5.18
C GLY A 87 -3.18 -10.44 4.98
N ILE A 88 -2.27 -9.45 4.94
CA ILE A 88 -0.84 -9.69 4.81
C ILE A 88 -0.20 -9.60 6.20
N ALA A 89 0.36 -10.73 6.64
CA ALA A 89 1.21 -10.79 7.83
C ALA A 89 2.67 -10.85 7.39
N ILE A 90 3.50 -10.00 7.99
CA ILE A 90 4.96 -10.08 7.88
C ILE A 90 5.53 -10.19 9.28
N ASP A 91 6.43 -11.16 9.48
CA ASP A 91 7.31 -11.15 10.63
C ASP A 91 8.37 -10.07 10.39
N ARG A 92 8.48 -9.12 11.32
CA ARG A 92 9.69 -8.30 11.36
C ARG A 92 10.76 -9.23 11.94
N PRO A 93 11.90 -9.48 11.27
CA PRO A 93 13.01 -10.11 11.95
C PRO A 93 13.37 -9.22 13.13
N THR A 94 13.02 -9.67 14.33
CA THR A 94 13.54 -9.09 15.56
C THR A 94 15.04 -9.25 15.46
N ASP A 95 15.75 -8.13 15.55
CA ASP A 95 17.19 -8.05 15.66
C ASP A 95 17.65 -9.09 16.71
N THR A 96 17.99 -10.28 16.21
CA THR A 96 18.62 -11.30 17.02
C THR A 96 20.05 -10.86 16.95
N GLY A 97 20.47 -10.14 17.99
CA GLY A 97 21.86 -9.77 18.17
C GLY A 97 22.72 -11.00 17.89
N SER A 98 23.45 -10.96 16.78
CA SER A 98 24.56 -11.85 16.56
C SER A 98 25.80 -11.05 16.92
N ALA A 99 26.15 -11.15 18.21
CA ALA A 99 27.48 -10.90 18.68
C ALA A 99 28.46 -11.82 17.93
N CYS A 100 29.49 -11.23 17.33
CA CYS A 100 30.87 -11.71 17.21
C CYS A 100 31.76 -10.48 17.07
#